data_AF-A0A975MVN4-F1
#
_entry.id   AF-A0A975MVN4-F1
#
_cell.length_a   1.000
_cell.length_b   1.000
_cell.length_c   1.000
_cell.angle_alpha   90.00
_cell.angle_beta   90.00
_cell.angle_gamma   90.00
#
_symmetry.space_group_name_H-M   'P 1'
#
loop_
_entity.id
_entity.type
_entity.pdbx_description
1 polymer ?
#
loop_
_entity_poly.entity_id
_entity_poly.type
_entity_poly.pdbx_seq_one_letter_code
_entity_poly.pdbx_strand_id
1 'polypeptide(L)'
;MTVTTMRPRGRLFARAGVLAAAAATVMTVLGAGAASAADKPLDWKGAFPIIGDQTVKTVVHVDIPAEAKIGQQLKVPFSLDADVGTSAADGLRLVGAKKLGGSIDASVSLKLGDKAIPLQIKMPIPDTEVPAEGTLKFTAKGEVNFTVPQGIQPGEATTSVDPKAVSHVTTDAADPSLAKFDVNLALDPPSQDAVLGKTKVS
;
A
#
# COMPACT_ATOMS: atom_id res chain seq x y z
N MET A 1 -53.64 72.13 14.97
CA MET A 1 -53.71 72.02 16.43
C MET A 1 -54.31 70.66 16.79
N THR A 2 -53.87 70.08 17.91
CA THR A 2 -54.43 68.89 18.61
C THR A 2 -53.86 67.52 18.12
N VAL A 3 -52.77 66.99 18.70
CA VAL A 3 -52.63 66.18 19.97
C VAL A 3 -52.98 64.69 19.71
N THR A 4 -52.03 63.76 19.53
CA THR A 4 -51.25 62.96 20.53
C THR A 4 -51.85 61.57 20.85
N THR A 5 -50.95 60.57 20.99
CA THR A 5 -51.06 59.24 21.68
C THR A 5 -51.94 58.15 21.02
N MET A 6 -51.63 56.83 21.01
CA MET A 6 -50.93 55.95 21.97
C MET A 6 -50.54 54.60 21.29
N ARG A 7 -49.45 53.96 21.74
CA ARG A 7 -49.10 52.51 21.57
C ARG A 7 -50.02 51.64 22.48
N PRO A 8 -50.17 50.28 22.40
CA PRO A 8 -49.11 49.28 22.09
C PRO A 8 -49.52 47.88 21.51
N ARG A 9 -48.49 47.02 21.35
CA ARG A 9 -48.45 45.54 21.46
C ARG A 9 -49.09 44.65 20.38
N GLY A 10 -48.21 44.10 19.54
CA GLY A 10 -47.87 42.67 19.69
C GLY A 10 -47.95 41.79 18.44
N ARG A 11 -46.93 40.91 18.34
CA ARG A 11 -46.82 39.70 17.51
C ARG A 11 -46.40 39.96 16.06
N LEU A 12 -45.54 39.17 15.42
CA LEU A 12 -44.63 38.08 15.78
C LEU A 12 -43.73 37.97 14.53
N PHE A 13 -42.42 37.77 14.74
CA PHE A 13 -41.43 37.16 13.85
C PHE A 13 -41.71 37.07 12.33
N ALA A 14 -40.92 37.81 11.56
CA ALA A 14 -40.51 37.39 10.22
C ALA A 14 -38.98 37.52 10.12
N ARG A 15 -38.31 36.37 10.13
CA ARG A 15 -36.89 36.22 9.82
C ARG A 15 -36.71 36.35 8.30
N ALA A 16 -35.94 37.34 7.86
CA ALA A 16 -35.21 37.38 6.60
C ALA A 16 -34.12 38.45 6.85
N GLY A 17 -32.84 38.12 7.00
CA GLY A 17 -32.01 37.46 6.01
C GLY A 17 -31.29 38.57 5.26
N VAL A 18 -29.95 38.67 5.39
CA VAL A 18 -29.01 39.33 4.47
C VAL A 18 -27.60 39.31 5.10
N LEU A 19 -26.69 38.62 4.40
CA LEU A 19 -25.26 38.91 4.18
C LEU A 19 -24.31 38.88 5.38
N ALA A 20 -23.03 38.50 5.29
CA ALA A 20 -22.20 37.79 4.32
C ALA A 20 -20.82 37.77 5.00
N ALA A 21 -20.24 36.59 5.23
CA ALA A 21 -18.80 36.43 5.48
C ALA A 21 -18.44 34.96 5.28
N ALA A 22 -18.61 34.45 4.06
CA ALA A 22 -17.89 33.26 3.66
C ALA A 22 -16.43 33.67 3.47
N ALA A 23 -15.64 33.55 4.55
CA ALA A 23 -14.19 33.54 4.43
C ALA A 23 -13.82 32.26 3.68
N ALA A 24 -13.79 32.35 2.35
CA ALA A 24 -13.17 31.34 1.51
C ALA A 24 -11.67 31.34 1.85
N THR A 25 -11.28 30.48 2.78
CA THR A 25 -9.90 30.03 2.91
C THR A 25 -9.58 29.30 1.62
N VAL A 26 -9.00 30.02 0.67
CA VAL A 26 -8.28 29.43 -0.45
C VAL A 26 -7.09 28.70 0.16
N MET A 27 -7.30 27.44 0.52
CA MET A 27 -6.18 26.53 0.72
C MET A 27 -5.52 26.39 -0.64
N THR A 28 -4.38 27.05 -0.79
CA THR A 28 -3.42 26.81 -1.87
C THR A 28 -2.87 25.39 -1.68
N VAL A 29 -3.63 24.40 -2.17
CA VAL A 29 -3.09 23.08 -2.51
C VAL A 29 -2.16 23.34 -3.69
N LEU A 30 -0.89 23.60 -3.40
CA LEU A 30 0.19 23.50 -4.36
C LEU A 30 0.12 22.08 -4.92
N GLY A 31 -0.09 21.99 -6.24
CA GLY A 31 -0.39 20.74 -6.94
C GLY A 31 0.55 19.60 -6.59
N ALA A 32 0.02 18.62 -5.86
CA ALA A 32 0.30 17.24 -6.14
C ALA A 32 -0.82 16.79 -7.09
N GLY A 33 -0.51 16.47 -8.34
CA GLY A 33 -1.45 15.76 -9.19
C GLY A 33 -2.00 14.55 -8.43
N ALA A 34 -3.30 14.28 -8.55
CA ALA A 34 -3.95 13.20 -7.81
C ALA A 34 -3.15 11.90 -7.99
N ALA A 35 -2.59 11.36 -6.90
CA ALA A 35 -1.93 10.06 -6.91
C ALA A 35 -2.92 9.01 -7.39
N SER A 36 -2.48 8.06 -8.23
CA SER A 36 -3.32 6.91 -8.53
C SER A 36 -3.12 5.88 -7.42
N ALA A 37 -4.13 5.71 -6.57
CA ALA A 37 -4.22 4.55 -5.71
C ALA A 37 -4.33 3.30 -6.61
N ALA A 38 -3.40 2.38 -6.45
CA ALA A 38 -3.39 1.13 -7.18
C ALA A 38 -3.54 -0.04 -6.21
N ASP A 39 -4.69 -0.71 -6.32
CA ASP A 39 -4.89 -2.05 -5.77
C ASP A 39 -4.50 -3.04 -6.87
N LYS A 40 -3.36 -3.72 -6.68
CA LYS A 40 -2.85 -4.68 -7.65
C LYS A 40 -2.90 -6.10 -7.09
N PRO A 41 -3.85 -6.94 -7.54
CA PRO A 41 -3.81 -8.35 -7.23
C PRO A 41 -2.64 -9.01 -7.99
N LEU A 42 -1.78 -9.73 -7.26
CA LEU A 42 -0.69 -10.51 -7.82
C LEU A 42 -0.71 -11.92 -7.24
N ASP A 43 -0.60 -12.90 -8.12
CA ASP A 43 -0.49 -14.31 -7.76
C ASP A 43 0.98 -14.74 -7.81
N TRP A 44 1.43 -15.40 -6.75
CA TRP A 44 2.80 -15.87 -6.59
C TRP A 44 2.83 -17.37 -6.40
N LYS A 45 3.94 -17.99 -6.78
CA LYS A 45 4.23 -19.39 -6.52
C LYS A 45 5.57 -19.51 -5.81
N GLY A 46 5.63 -20.35 -4.78
CA GLY A 46 6.86 -20.63 -4.04
C GLY A 46 6.89 -22.01 -3.42
N ALA A 47 8.09 -22.56 -3.28
CA ALA A 47 8.30 -23.88 -2.67
C ALA A 47 8.49 -23.74 -1.16
N PHE A 48 7.58 -24.33 -0.40
CA PHE A 48 7.65 -24.41 1.06
C PHE A 48 8.32 -25.75 1.46
N PRO A 49 9.14 -25.78 2.54
CA PRO A 49 10.00 -26.92 2.86
C PRO A 49 9.33 -28.31 2.93
N ILE A 50 8.06 -28.38 3.36
CA ILE A 50 7.35 -29.66 3.59
C ILE A 50 6.17 -29.84 2.62
N ILE A 51 5.43 -28.77 2.35
CA ILE A 51 4.21 -28.80 1.54
C ILE A 51 4.46 -28.53 0.06
N GLY A 52 5.73 -28.28 -0.33
CA GLY A 52 6.13 -28.07 -1.71
C GLY A 52 5.60 -26.75 -2.28
N ASP A 53 5.33 -26.75 -3.58
CA ASP A 53 4.84 -25.58 -4.31
C ASP A 53 3.46 -25.15 -3.82
N GLN A 54 3.36 -23.88 -3.41
CA GLN A 54 2.10 -23.27 -2.99
C GLN A 54 1.87 -21.97 -3.76
N THR A 55 0.60 -21.65 -3.95
CA THR A 55 0.17 -20.36 -4.50
C THR A 55 -0.11 -19.40 -3.35
N VAL A 56 0.46 -18.20 -3.43
CA VAL A 56 0.23 -17.10 -2.51
C VAL A 56 -0.45 -15.98 -3.28
N LYS A 57 -1.64 -15.57 -2.84
CA LYS A 57 -2.37 -14.47 -3.45
C LYS A 57 -2.07 -13.20 -2.68
N THR A 58 -1.78 -12.12 -3.38
CA THR A 58 -1.48 -10.84 -2.74
C THR A 58 -2.27 -9.71 -3.37
N VAL A 59 -2.56 -8.67 -2.61
CA VAL A 59 -3.05 -7.39 -3.11
C VAL A 59 -2.09 -6.31 -2.62
N VAL A 60 -1.38 -5.70 -3.57
CA VAL A 60 -0.51 -4.55 -3.30
C VAL A 60 -1.37 -3.30 -3.29
N HIS A 61 -1.27 -2.51 -2.23
CA HIS A 61 -1.91 -1.22 -2.08
C HIS A 61 -0.83 -0.15 -2.04
N VAL A 62 -0.82 0.75 -3.01
CA VAL A 62 0.16 1.83 -3.08
C VAL A 62 -0.41 3.07 -3.75
N ASP A 63 -0.06 4.23 -3.22
CA ASP A 63 -0.35 5.53 -3.82
C ASP A 63 0.87 6.02 -4.59
N ILE A 64 0.89 5.80 -5.91
CA ILE A 64 1.98 6.27 -6.75
C ILE A 64 1.77 7.77 -7.04
N PRO A 65 2.75 8.64 -6.70
CA PRO A 65 2.61 10.07 -6.94
C PRO A 65 2.51 10.33 -8.46
N ALA A 66 1.54 11.14 -8.88
CA ALA A 66 1.36 11.44 -10.29
C ALA A 66 2.49 12.30 -10.86
N GLU A 67 3.14 13.10 -10.01
CA GLU A 67 4.24 13.99 -10.39
C GLU A 67 5.39 13.91 -9.39
N ALA A 68 6.62 13.98 -9.89
CA ALA A 68 7.82 14.06 -9.09
C ALA A 68 8.84 14.99 -9.75
N LYS A 69 9.58 15.75 -8.95
CA LYS A 69 10.64 16.63 -9.46
C LYS A 69 12.00 15.96 -9.41
N ILE A 70 12.87 16.26 -10.36
CA ILE A 70 14.27 15.83 -10.29
C ILE A 70 14.91 16.34 -8.98
N GLY A 71 15.59 15.46 -8.25
CA GLY A 71 16.16 15.76 -6.93
C GLY A 71 15.16 15.76 -5.77
N GLN A 72 13.87 15.55 -6.03
CA GLN A 72 12.86 15.42 -4.97
C GLN A 72 13.03 14.08 -4.26
N GLN A 73 13.01 14.12 -2.93
CA GLN A 73 12.84 12.94 -2.11
C GLN A 73 11.34 12.59 -2.03
N LEU A 74 11.01 11.37 -2.42
CA LEU A 74 9.70 10.76 -2.33
C LEU A 74 9.70 9.74 -1.21
N LYS A 75 8.59 9.73 -0.48
CA LYS A 75 8.30 8.79 0.59
C LYS A 75 6.95 8.16 0.27
N VAL A 76 6.98 6.91 -0.19
CA VAL A 76 5.79 6.21 -0.68
C VAL A 76 5.48 5.07 0.29
N PRO A 77 4.45 5.22 1.14
CA PRO A 77 3.96 4.11 1.95
C PRO A 77 3.23 3.12 1.04
N PHE A 78 3.29 1.85 1.40
CA PHE A 78 2.52 0.80 0.73
C PHE A 78 2.15 -0.30 1.73
N SER A 79 1.09 -1.04 1.42
CA SER A 79 0.68 -2.22 2.17
C SER A 79 0.43 -3.39 1.25
N LEU A 80 0.57 -4.60 1.80
CA LEU A 80 0.40 -5.85 1.09
C LEU A 80 -0.54 -6.72 1.91
N ASP A 81 -1.72 -7.02 1.38
CA ASP A 81 -2.56 -8.07 1.91
C ASP A 81 -2.14 -9.39 1.28
N ALA A 82 -1.75 -10.37 2.09
CA ALA A 82 -1.31 -11.68 1.65
C ALA A 82 -2.28 -12.76 2.14
N ASP A 83 -2.65 -13.66 1.23
CA ASP A 83 -3.35 -14.92 1.50
C ASP A 83 -2.43 -16.07 1.08
N VAL A 84 -1.87 -16.76 2.08
CA VAL A 84 -0.93 -17.87 1.90
C VAL A 84 -1.67 -19.20 1.67
N GLY A 85 -3.01 -19.18 1.74
CA GLY A 85 -3.86 -20.34 1.50
C GLY A 85 -3.95 -21.29 2.70
N THR A 86 -4.81 -22.30 2.54
CA THR A 86 -5.11 -23.29 3.60
C THR A 86 -3.97 -24.28 3.80
N SER A 87 -3.33 -24.76 2.72
CA SER A 87 -2.24 -25.73 2.84
C SER A 87 -1.02 -25.20 3.59
N ALA A 88 -0.71 -23.91 3.46
CA ALA A 88 0.34 -23.29 4.27
C ALA A 88 -0.04 -23.25 5.76
N ALA A 89 -1.29 -22.89 6.07
CA ALA A 89 -1.80 -22.94 7.44
C ALA A 89 -1.78 -24.37 8.01
N ASP A 90 -2.20 -25.37 7.22
CA ASP A 90 -2.12 -26.79 7.59
C ASP A 90 -0.69 -27.25 7.84
N GLY A 91 0.24 -26.89 6.97
CA GLY A 91 1.66 -27.19 7.13
C GLY A 91 2.22 -26.64 8.43
N LEU A 92 1.88 -25.39 8.77
CA LEU A 92 2.27 -24.76 10.03
C LEU A 92 1.64 -25.46 11.25
N ARG A 93 0.36 -25.83 11.18
CA ARG A 93 -0.31 -26.60 12.24
C ARG A 93 0.33 -27.98 12.44
N LEU A 94 0.67 -28.67 11.35
CA LEU A 94 1.28 -30.00 11.38
C LEU A 94 2.63 -29.99 12.10
N VAL A 95 3.39 -28.90 11.97
CA VAL A 95 4.71 -28.73 12.62
C VAL A 95 4.61 -28.07 13.99
N GLY A 96 3.38 -27.84 14.47
CA GLY A 96 3.10 -27.28 15.79
C GLY A 96 3.30 -25.77 15.91
N ALA A 97 3.47 -25.05 14.79
CA ALA A 97 3.54 -23.60 14.80
C ALA A 97 2.16 -22.99 15.09
N LYS A 98 2.13 -22.04 16.03
CA LYS A 98 0.96 -21.24 16.40
C LYS A 98 1.09 -19.80 15.94
N LYS A 99 2.31 -19.34 15.67
CA LYS A 99 2.60 -18.00 15.18
C LYS A 99 3.55 -18.02 13.99
N LEU A 100 3.35 -17.05 13.12
CA LEU A 100 4.20 -16.76 11.97
C LEU A 100 4.55 -15.27 11.97
N GLY A 101 5.80 -14.96 11.67
CA GLY A 101 6.29 -13.61 11.45
C GLY A 101 7.46 -13.62 10.46
N GLY A 102 8.25 -12.55 10.45
CA GLY A 102 9.47 -12.47 9.65
C GLY A 102 9.52 -11.24 8.75
N SER A 103 10.03 -11.39 7.53
CA SER A 103 10.15 -10.28 6.58
C SER A 103 10.09 -10.73 5.12
N ILE A 104 9.58 -9.87 4.25
CA ILE A 104 9.55 -10.07 2.80
C ILE A 104 10.53 -9.08 2.18
N ASP A 105 11.47 -9.61 1.39
CA ASP A 105 12.38 -8.85 0.56
C ASP A 105 11.90 -8.93 -0.90
N ALA A 106 11.51 -7.78 -1.44
CA ALA A 106 11.01 -7.62 -2.79
C ALA A 106 11.73 -6.47 -3.50
N SER A 107 11.48 -6.33 -4.80
CA SER A 107 11.99 -5.20 -5.57
C SER A 107 10.93 -4.68 -6.53
N VAL A 108 11.01 -3.40 -6.82
CA VAL A 108 10.16 -2.70 -7.79
C VAL A 108 11.07 -1.98 -8.77
N SER A 109 10.80 -2.13 -10.06
CA SER A 109 11.52 -1.43 -11.11
C SER A 109 10.78 -0.15 -11.48
N LEU A 110 11.48 0.98 -11.35
CA LEU A 110 11.05 2.27 -11.88
C LEU A 110 11.72 2.48 -13.24
N LYS A 111 10.94 2.39 -14.32
CA LYS A 111 11.43 2.62 -15.69
C LYS A 111 11.15 4.06 -16.10
N LEU A 112 12.20 4.84 -16.36
CA LEU A 112 12.12 6.21 -16.86
C LEU A 112 12.96 6.33 -18.14
N GLY A 113 12.29 6.44 -19.29
CA GLY A 113 12.93 6.30 -20.60
C GLY A 113 13.60 4.93 -20.76
N ASP A 114 14.89 4.93 -21.12
CA ASP A 114 15.69 3.71 -21.29
C ASP A 114 16.35 3.22 -19.98
N LYS A 115 16.19 3.97 -18.88
CA LYS A 115 16.77 3.60 -17.58
C LYS A 115 15.75 2.86 -16.72
N ALA A 116 16.14 1.72 -16.18
CA ALA A 116 15.43 1.02 -15.12
C ALA A 116 16.19 1.20 -13.80
N ILE A 117 15.50 1.67 -12.76
CA ILE A 117 16.05 1.89 -11.44
C ILE A 117 15.40 0.87 -10.49
N PRO A 118 16.15 -0.08 -9.93
CA PRO A 118 15.61 -1.02 -8.96
C PRO A 118 15.45 -0.35 -7.60
N LEU A 119 14.27 -0.47 -7.02
CA LEU A 119 13.93 -0.02 -5.67
C LEU A 119 13.73 -1.26 -4.81
N GLN A 120 14.63 -1.46 -3.85
CA GLN A 120 14.53 -2.57 -2.91
C GLN A 120 13.50 -2.24 -1.84
N ILE A 121 12.70 -3.25 -1.51
CA ILE A 121 11.60 -3.13 -0.57
C ILE A 121 11.72 -4.24 0.47
N LYS A 122 11.79 -3.85 1.75
CA LYS A 122 11.73 -4.77 2.88
C LYS A 122 10.45 -4.52 3.66
N MET A 123 9.62 -5.53 3.80
CA MET A 123 8.39 -5.48 4.58
C MET A 123 8.49 -6.43 5.78
N PRO A 124 8.30 -5.97 7.03
CA PRO A 124 8.07 -6.89 8.13
C PRO A 124 6.74 -7.63 7.96
N ILE A 125 6.76 -8.94 8.16
CA ILE A 125 5.56 -9.75 8.35
C ILE A 125 5.19 -9.59 9.84
N PRO A 126 3.99 -9.10 10.18
CA PRO A 126 3.59 -8.98 11.57
C PRO A 126 3.46 -10.35 12.22
N ASP A 127 3.66 -10.41 13.54
CA ASP A 127 3.37 -11.62 14.33
C ASP A 127 1.88 -11.96 14.18
N THR A 128 1.63 -13.00 13.38
CA THR A 128 0.31 -13.45 12.94
C THR A 128 0.02 -14.80 13.55
N GLU A 129 -1.15 -14.95 14.17
CA GLU A 129 -1.60 -16.23 14.69
C GLU A 129 -1.98 -17.16 13.54
N VAL A 130 -1.51 -18.40 13.60
CA VAL A 130 -1.93 -19.45 12.67
C VAL A 130 -3.37 -19.80 13.03
N PRO A 131 -4.34 -19.62 12.12
CA PRO A 131 -5.74 -19.89 12.43
C PRO A 131 -5.92 -21.38 12.75
N ALA A 132 -6.90 -21.71 13.59
CA ALA A 132 -7.21 -23.10 13.92
C ALA A 132 -7.68 -23.88 12.68
N GLU A 133 -8.42 -23.23 11.80
CA GLU A 133 -8.93 -23.77 10.53
C GLU A 133 -8.93 -22.69 9.44
N GLY A 134 -8.86 -23.10 8.17
CA GLY A 134 -8.92 -22.19 7.02
C GLY A 134 -7.57 -21.57 6.60
N THR A 135 -7.66 -20.48 5.84
CA THR A 135 -6.54 -19.79 5.17
C THR A 135 -5.74 -18.91 6.12
N LEU A 136 -4.41 -18.88 5.97
CA LEU A 136 -3.56 -17.91 6.67
C LEU A 136 -3.50 -16.59 5.89
N LYS A 137 -3.88 -15.49 6.54
CA LYS A 137 -3.87 -14.15 5.98
C LYS A 137 -3.16 -13.16 6.89
N PHE A 138 -2.43 -12.23 6.30
CA PHE A 138 -1.83 -11.12 7.04
C PHE A 138 -1.67 -9.88 6.15
N THR A 139 -1.55 -8.72 6.78
CA THR A 139 -1.23 -7.46 6.10
C THR A 139 0.17 -7.03 6.50
N ALA A 140 1.08 -6.94 5.54
CA ALA A 140 2.40 -6.35 5.72
C ALA A 140 2.36 -4.87 5.31
N LYS A 141 3.16 -4.04 5.98
CA LYS A 141 3.28 -2.61 5.67
C LYS A 141 4.73 -2.25 5.50
N GLY A 142 5.02 -1.38 4.55
CA GLY A 142 6.35 -0.89 4.31
C GLY A 142 6.34 0.52 3.74
N GLU A 143 7.55 0.99 3.45
CA GLU A 143 7.76 2.29 2.88
C GLU A 143 8.99 2.29 1.98
N VAL A 144 8.86 2.95 0.83
CA VAL A 144 10.00 3.19 -0.07
C VAL A 144 10.39 4.65 0.03
N ASN A 145 11.66 4.87 0.38
CA ASN A 145 12.29 6.18 0.34
C ASN A 145 13.18 6.25 -0.90
N PHE A 146 12.85 7.15 -1.82
CA PHE A 146 13.55 7.28 -3.09
C PHE A 146 13.80 8.75 -3.42
N THR A 147 15.00 9.06 -3.88
CA THR A 147 15.33 10.39 -4.39
C THR A 147 15.48 10.31 -5.89
N VAL A 148 14.70 11.11 -6.63
CA VAL A 148 14.80 11.16 -8.10
C VAL A 148 16.21 11.62 -8.49
N PRO A 149 17.01 10.79 -9.18
CA PRO A 149 18.41 11.13 -9.45
C PRO A 149 18.55 12.37 -10.34
N GLN A 150 19.58 13.17 -10.07
CA GLN A 150 19.93 14.29 -10.95
C GLN A 150 20.49 13.78 -12.28
N GLY A 151 20.32 14.57 -13.35
CA GLY A 151 20.83 14.23 -14.68
C GLY A 151 20.04 13.15 -15.43
N ILE A 152 18.79 12.88 -15.03
CA ILE A 152 17.85 12.09 -15.83
C ILE A 152 16.98 13.02 -16.66
N GLN A 153 16.64 12.60 -17.88
CA GLN A 153 15.71 13.35 -18.73
C GLN A 153 14.30 13.30 -18.13
N PRO A 154 13.58 14.45 -18.09
CA PRO A 154 12.16 14.48 -17.77
C PRO A 154 11.35 13.51 -18.64
N GLY A 155 10.31 12.92 -18.09
CA GLY A 155 9.50 11.94 -18.80
C GLY A 155 8.54 11.17 -17.89
N GLU A 156 7.77 10.27 -18.50
CA GLU A 156 6.91 9.37 -17.76
C GLU A 156 7.74 8.20 -17.21
N ALA A 157 7.68 8.02 -15.89
CA ALA A 157 8.21 6.86 -15.20
C ALA A 157 7.09 5.84 -14.97
N THR A 158 7.35 4.57 -15.26
CA THR A 158 6.43 3.46 -14.97
C THR A 158 7.02 2.60 -13.85
N THR A 159 6.21 2.33 -12.83
CA THR A 159 6.59 1.53 -11.66
C THR A 159 5.98 0.15 -11.77
N SER A 160 6.78 -0.91 -11.68
CA SER A 160 6.32 -2.31 -11.76
C SER A 160 7.00 -3.21 -10.73
N VAL A 161 6.24 -4.16 -10.17
CA VAL A 161 6.79 -5.17 -9.25
C VAL A 161 7.72 -6.13 -10.00
N ASP A 162 8.88 -6.43 -9.43
CA ASP A 162 9.79 -7.44 -9.99
C ASP A 162 9.21 -8.84 -9.84
N PRO A 163 9.49 -9.77 -10.78
CA PRO A 163 8.85 -11.08 -10.81
C PRO A 163 9.34 -12.04 -9.72
N LYS A 164 10.21 -11.59 -8.81
CA LYS A 164 10.83 -12.39 -7.76
C LYS A 164 10.77 -11.66 -6.43
N ALA A 165 10.48 -12.41 -5.38
CA ALA A 165 10.56 -11.96 -4.00
C ALA A 165 11.04 -13.11 -3.11
N VAL A 166 11.52 -12.80 -1.90
CA VAL A 166 11.92 -13.79 -0.91
C VAL A 166 11.22 -13.47 0.40
N SER A 167 10.49 -14.44 0.94
CA SER A 167 9.90 -14.34 2.28
C SER A 167 10.78 -15.09 3.27
N HIS A 168 11.38 -14.35 4.19
CA HIS A 168 12.08 -14.88 5.36
C HIS A 168 11.07 -15.13 6.47
N VAL A 169 10.58 -16.35 6.58
CA VAL A 169 9.54 -16.73 7.54
C VAL A 169 10.17 -17.14 8.86
N THR A 170 9.59 -16.68 9.95
CA THR A 170 9.89 -17.12 11.31
C THR A 170 8.64 -17.71 11.94
N THR A 171 8.78 -18.80 12.69
CA THR A 171 7.68 -19.45 13.39
C THR A 171 8.10 -19.83 14.81
N ASP A 172 7.13 -20.19 15.65
CA ASP A 172 7.34 -20.75 16.98
C ASP A 172 7.31 -22.28 17.00
N ALA A 173 7.51 -22.94 15.84
CA ALA A 173 7.63 -24.39 15.76
C ALA A 173 8.75 -24.91 16.67
N ALA A 174 8.53 -26.06 17.31
CA ALA A 174 9.51 -26.68 18.19
C ALA A 174 10.74 -27.20 17.41
N ASP A 175 10.55 -27.56 16.14
CA ASP A 175 11.65 -27.97 15.27
C ASP A 175 12.46 -26.72 14.82
N PRO A 176 13.75 -26.63 15.18
CA PRO A 176 14.57 -25.46 14.84
C PRO A 176 14.78 -25.28 13.34
N SER A 177 14.64 -26.34 12.52
CA SER A 177 14.72 -26.24 11.06
C SER A 177 13.49 -25.59 10.42
N LEU A 178 12.39 -25.48 11.18
CA LEU A 178 11.12 -24.88 10.75
C LEU A 178 10.80 -23.60 11.51
N ALA A 179 11.56 -23.30 12.56
CA ALA A 179 11.52 -22.01 13.25
C ALA A 179 11.92 -20.85 12.34
N LYS A 180 12.77 -21.09 11.33
CA LYS A 180 13.17 -20.11 10.31
C LYS A 180 13.37 -20.78 8.96
N PHE A 181 12.73 -20.25 7.92
CA PHE A 181 12.91 -20.74 6.56
C PHE A 181 12.62 -19.65 5.53
N ASP A 182 13.23 -19.81 4.36
CA ASP A 182 13.04 -18.89 3.24
C ASP A 182 12.10 -19.50 2.21
N VAL A 183 11.20 -18.68 1.69
CA VAL A 183 10.33 -19.02 0.56
C VAL A 183 10.68 -18.11 -0.59
N ASN A 184 11.28 -18.69 -1.64
CA ASN A 184 11.50 -17.99 -2.89
C ASN A 184 10.18 -17.95 -3.66
N LEU A 185 9.69 -16.74 -3.93
CA LEU A 185 8.45 -16.47 -4.61
C LEU A 185 8.73 -15.98 -6.02
N ALA A 186 7.94 -16.47 -6.98
CA ALA A 186 7.91 -15.97 -8.35
C ALA A 186 6.48 -15.65 -8.77
N LEU A 187 6.30 -14.62 -9.60
CA LEU A 187 4.99 -14.31 -10.19
C LEU A 187 4.49 -15.50 -11.03
N ASP A 188 3.24 -15.90 -10.82
CA ASP A 188 2.59 -16.99 -11.53
C ASP A 188 1.16 -16.60 -11.96
N PRO A 189 0.87 -16.43 -13.26
CA PRO A 189 1.81 -16.55 -14.38
C PRO A 189 2.82 -15.38 -14.40
N PRO A 190 4.01 -15.58 -14.98
CA PRO A 190 5.03 -14.52 -15.07
C PRO A 190 4.63 -13.36 -15.97
N SER A 191 3.59 -13.52 -16.80
CA SER A 191 3.08 -12.50 -17.72
C SER A 191 1.95 -11.65 -17.14
N GLN A 192 1.60 -11.81 -15.86
CA GLN A 192 0.57 -10.99 -15.23
C GLN A 192 0.98 -9.51 -15.19
N ASP A 193 0.00 -8.62 -15.19
CA ASP A 193 0.26 -7.18 -15.13
C ASP A 193 0.79 -6.79 -13.75
N ALA A 194 2.10 -6.50 -13.67
CA ALA A 194 2.77 -6.06 -12.45
C ALA A 194 2.91 -4.54 -12.34
N VAL A 195 2.28 -3.75 -13.24
CA VAL A 195 2.40 -2.29 -13.24
C VAL A 195 1.57 -1.67 -12.11
N LEU A 196 2.24 -1.02 -11.17
CA LEU A 196 1.63 -0.34 -10.03
C LEU A 196 1.14 1.07 -10.38
N GLY A 197 1.78 1.75 -11.33
CA GLY A 197 1.36 3.08 -11.71
C GLY A 197 2.42 3.83 -12.51
N LYS A 198 2.09 5.09 -12.80
CA LYS A 198 2.93 6.00 -13.58
C LYS A 198 3.13 7.31 -12.84
N THR A 199 4.32 7.86 -12.96
CA THR A 199 4.70 9.16 -12.38
C THR A 199 5.33 10.01 -13.45
N LYS A 200 4.86 11.24 -13.63
CA LYS A 200 5.51 12.22 -14.50
C LYS A 200 6.68 12.86 -13.77
N VAL A 201 7.88 12.68 -14.29
CA VAL A 201 9.11 13.28 -13.78
C VAL A 201 9.42 14.56 -14.55
N SER A 202 9.57 15.68 -13.84
CA SER A 202 9.86 17.01 -14.40
C SER A 202 11.06 17.69 -13.76
#